data_AF-R5Z5W1-F1
#
_entry.id   AF-R5Z5W1-F1
#
_cell.length_a   1.000
_cell.length_b   1.000
_cell.length_c   1.000
_cell.angle_alpha   90.00
_cell.angle_beta   90.00
_cell.angle_gamma   90.00
#
_symmetry.space_group_name_H-M   'P 1'
#
loop_
_entity.id
_entity.type
_entity.pdbx_description
1 polymer ?
#
loop_
_entity_poly.entity_id
_entity_poly.type
_entity_poly.pdbx_seq_one_letter_code
_entity_poly.pdbx_strand_id
1 'polypeptide(L)'
;MNNKTGKVIWFTFKQVVTSNWFCLISVLGLVCVFLSTQIDKIIGAIYGTTANISGQGSVTLSEHDATFLLQISIVAILFLMILIYGSSIANSVVEEKSGRIIETLLCYVKPLQLLVGKVIGYLLGVILQVTVWVGYYLLLANILEMPSNPVFVTLGEMPPQTYVLLIVALISGFVMYAFAFAALSSYANNAQDSTQLMFPVALIVLLAYFLSMAVMNGFTGIWARVFSMAPFFSPIVSVVTNDLIQLTWAEVAENAGIQMLEVVIVALICARFYRRGVVSYGIRKLSFNKLFKKG
;
A
#
# COMPACT_ATOMS: atom_id res chain seq x y z
N MET A 1 17.75 -20.63 6.91
CA MET A 1 16.73 -19.98 7.79
C MET A 1 16.25 -21.01 8.80
N ASN A 2 16.25 -20.68 10.10
CA ASN A 2 15.95 -21.62 11.18
C ASN A 2 14.46 -22.07 11.13
N ASN A 3 14.16 -23.35 11.38
CA ASN A 3 12.81 -23.96 11.31
C ASN A 3 11.75 -23.13 12.09
N LYS A 4 12.17 -22.45 13.15
CA LYS A 4 11.33 -21.57 13.96
C LYS A 4 10.80 -20.34 13.20
N THR A 5 11.59 -19.72 12.33
CA THR A 5 11.19 -18.52 11.58
C THR A 5 10.18 -18.86 10.49
N GLY A 6 10.33 -20.01 9.84
CA GLY A 6 9.37 -20.50 8.84
C GLY A 6 7.97 -20.76 9.43
N LYS A 7 7.91 -21.30 10.66
CA LYS A 7 6.63 -21.51 11.36
C LYS A 7 5.93 -20.20 11.70
N VAL A 8 6.66 -19.16 12.09
CA VAL A 8 6.08 -17.82 12.36
C VAL A 8 5.50 -17.24 11.08
N ILE A 9 6.26 -17.28 9.97
CA ILE A 9 5.79 -16.76 8.67
C ILE A 9 4.50 -17.48 8.25
N TRP A 10 4.47 -18.81 8.34
CA TRP A 10 3.29 -19.59 7.97
C TRP A 10 2.08 -19.31 8.88
N PHE A 11 2.30 -19.18 10.19
CA PHE A 11 1.23 -18.85 11.12
C PHE A 11 0.63 -17.47 10.84
N THR A 12 1.48 -16.45 10.67
CA THR A 12 1.01 -15.10 10.35
C THR A 12 0.33 -15.07 8.98
N PHE A 13 0.91 -15.71 7.98
CA PHE A 13 0.31 -15.81 6.65
C PHE A 13 -1.08 -16.46 6.70
N LYS A 14 -1.23 -17.57 7.43
CA LYS A 14 -2.54 -18.21 7.64
C LYS A 14 -3.52 -17.25 8.31
N GLN A 15 -3.10 -16.55 9.37
CA GLN A 15 -3.92 -15.57 10.08
C GLN A 15 -4.41 -14.45 9.16
N VAL A 16 -3.57 -13.97 8.25
CA VAL A 16 -3.92 -12.96 7.24
C VAL A 16 -4.97 -13.50 6.26
N VAL A 17 -4.73 -14.67 5.66
CA VAL A 17 -5.65 -15.26 4.67
C VAL A 17 -7.00 -15.60 5.29
N THR A 18 -7.04 -16.01 6.57
CA THR A 18 -8.28 -16.30 7.28
C THR A 18 -8.94 -15.06 7.90
N SER A 19 -8.34 -13.88 7.80
CA SER A 19 -8.92 -12.67 8.38
C SER A 19 -10.12 -12.21 7.57
N ASN A 20 -11.20 -11.82 8.24
CA ASN A 20 -12.39 -11.26 7.58
C ASN A 20 -12.06 -10.05 6.71
N TRP A 21 -11.01 -9.29 7.07
CA TRP A 21 -10.51 -8.16 6.31
C TRP A 21 -9.94 -8.56 4.95
N PHE A 22 -9.17 -9.64 4.86
CA PHE A 22 -8.64 -10.14 3.58
C PHE A 22 -9.76 -10.50 2.60
N CYS A 23 -10.81 -11.18 3.09
CA CYS A 23 -12.00 -11.49 2.29
C CYS A 23 -12.77 -10.23 1.90
N LEU A 24 -12.99 -9.28 2.83
CA LEU A 24 -13.72 -8.05 2.52
C LEU A 24 -13.01 -7.19 1.49
N ILE A 25 -11.70 -7.01 1.59
CA ILE A 25 -10.94 -6.15 0.65
C ILE A 25 -10.81 -6.85 -0.70
N SER A 26 -10.62 -8.18 -0.72
CA SER A 26 -10.61 -8.90 -1.99
C SER A 26 -11.96 -8.77 -2.70
N VAL A 27 -13.08 -8.94 -1.98
CA VAL A 27 -14.44 -8.73 -2.51
C VAL A 27 -14.69 -7.27 -2.91
N LEU A 28 -14.27 -6.27 -2.13
CA LEU A 28 -14.39 -4.85 -2.48
C LEU A 28 -13.63 -4.51 -3.76
N GLY A 29 -12.40 -5.00 -3.91
CA GLY A 29 -11.62 -4.81 -5.14
C GLY A 29 -12.28 -5.47 -6.35
N LEU A 30 -12.81 -6.68 -6.17
CA LEU A 30 -13.59 -7.38 -7.19
C LEU A 30 -14.86 -6.60 -7.58
N VAL A 31 -15.57 -6.04 -6.60
CA VAL A 31 -16.78 -5.23 -6.81
C VAL A 31 -16.45 -3.91 -7.50
N CYS A 32 -15.34 -3.24 -7.15
CA CYS A 32 -14.89 -2.03 -7.86
C CYS A 32 -14.56 -2.31 -9.33
N VAL A 33 -13.83 -3.40 -9.60
CA VAL A 33 -13.53 -3.85 -10.97
C VAL A 33 -14.80 -4.23 -11.73
N PHE A 34 -15.75 -4.88 -11.06
CA PHE A 34 -17.03 -5.21 -11.67
C PHE A 34 -17.85 -3.94 -11.95
N LEU A 35 -17.91 -2.99 -11.01
CA LEU A 35 -18.62 -1.73 -11.17
C LEU A 35 -18.03 -0.88 -12.30
N SER A 36 -16.71 -0.82 -12.48
CA SER A 36 -16.10 -0.09 -13.60
C SER A 36 -16.57 -0.64 -14.95
N THR A 37 -16.67 -1.97 -15.11
CA THR A 37 -17.22 -2.57 -16.34
C THR A 37 -18.70 -2.26 -16.59
N GLN A 38 -19.47 -1.95 -15.55
CA GLN A 38 -20.89 -1.58 -15.66
C GLN A 38 -21.07 -0.07 -15.89
N ILE A 39 -20.17 0.76 -15.34
CA ILE A 39 -20.16 2.21 -15.56
C ILE A 39 -20.03 2.52 -17.05
N ASP A 40 -19.18 1.80 -17.80
CA ASP A 40 -19.05 1.98 -19.25
C ASP A 40 -20.33 1.67 -20.03
N LYS A 41 -21.11 0.66 -19.58
CA LYS A 41 -22.41 0.32 -20.19
C LYS A 41 -23.46 1.38 -19.89
N ILE A 42 -23.46 1.93 -18.68
CA ILE A 42 -24.38 3.00 -18.27
C ILE A 42 -24.02 4.30 -19.00
N ILE A 43 -22.74 4.63 -19.10
CA ILE A 43 -22.23 5.79 -19.84
C ILE A 43 -22.54 5.64 -21.33
N GLY A 44 -22.26 4.49 -21.93
CA GLY A 44 -22.61 4.19 -23.33
C GLY A 44 -24.12 4.21 -23.60
N ALA A 45 -24.95 3.80 -22.65
CA ALA A 45 -26.41 3.89 -22.75
C ALA A 45 -26.92 5.34 -22.63
N ILE A 46 -26.28 6.19 -21.82
CA ILE A 46 -26.60 7.61 -21.68
C ILE A 46 -26.17 8.39 -22.93
N TYR A 47 -24.97 8.16 -23.45
CA TYR A 47 -24.49 8.78 -24.69
C TYR A 47 -25.24 8.29 -25.94
N GLY A 48 -25.66 7.01 -25.97
CA GLY A 48 -26.51 6.46 -27.02
C GLY A 48 -27.90 7.09 -27.08
N THR A 49 -28.43 7.58 -25.95
CA THR A 49 -29.71 8.30 -25.90
C THR A 49 -29.56 9.78 -26.32
N THR A 50 -28.39 10.39 -26.12
CA THR A 50 -28.11 11.79 -26.53
C THR A 50 -27.70 11.91 -28.01
N ALA A 51 -27.11 10.86 -28.60
CA ALA A 51 -26.78 10.80 -30.02
C ALA A 51 -28.01 10.84 -30.96
N ASN A 52 -29.21 10.53 -30.45
CA ASN A 52 -30.46 10.66 -31.20
C ASN A 52 -31.07 12.08 -31.16
N ILE A 53 -30.52 13.00 -30.35
CA ILE A 53 -31.10 14.34 -30.13
C ILE A 53 -30.20 15.46 -30.72
N SER A 54 -28.93 15.19 -31.01
CA SER A 54 -28.03 16.17 -31.62
C SER A 54 -27.12 15.52 -32.65
N GLY A 55 -27.45 15.75 -33.93
CA GLY A 55 -26.55 15.45 -35.04
C GLY A 55 -25.25 16.26 -34.94
N GLN A 56 -24.15 15.62 -35.35
CA GLN A 56 -22.77 16.12 -35.46
C GLN A 56 -22.06 16.51 -34.16
N GLY A 57 -20.98 15.77 -33.90
CA GLY A 57 -20.02 16.03 -32.85
C GLY A 57 -19.76 14.77 -32.03
N SER A 58 -18.83 13.94 -32.49
CA SER A 58 -18.19 12.93 -31.65
C SER A 58 -17.49 13.67 -30.51
N VAL A 59 -18.18 13.85 -29.38
CA VAL A 59 -17.53 14.13 -28.11
C VAL A 59 -16.92 12.79 -27.68
N THR A 60 -15.72 12.53 -28.19
CA THR A 60 -14.79 11.62 -27.52
C THR A 60 -14.68 12.10 -26.09
N LEU A 61 -15.08 11.29 -25.12
CA LEU A 61 -14.57 11.46 -23.76
C LEU A 61 -13.06 11.55 -23.90
N SER A 62 -12.48 12.68 -23.48
CA SER A 62 -11.07 12.97 -23.65
C SER A 62 -10.25 11.77 -23.19
N GLU A 63 -9.40 11.19 -24.04
CA GLU A 63 -8.46 10.11 -23.65
C GLU A 63 -7.65 10.51 -22.40
N HIS A 64 -7.48 11.82 -22.21
CA HIS A 64 -6.82 12.44 -21.07
C HIS A 64 -7.59 12.33 -19.73
N ASP A 65 -8.92 12.18 -19.75
CA ASP A 65 -9.75 12.08 -18.53
C ASP A 65 -9.82 10.62 -18.04
N ALA A 66 -9.86 9.65 -18.95
CA ALA A 66 -9.94 8.23 -18.61
C ALA A 66 -8.61 7.70 -18.01
N THR A 67 -7.48 8.11 -18.59
CA THR A 67 -6.12 7.81 -18.07
C THR A 67 -5.91 8.40 -16.69
N PHE A 68 -6.31 9.66 -16.49
CA PHE A 68 -6.24 10.35 -15.20
C PHE A 68 -7.07 9.64 -14.10
N LEU A 69 -8.33 9.27 -14.40
CA LEU A 69 -9.18 8.57 -13.43
C LEU A 69 -8.65 7.18 -13.06
N LEU A 70 -8.09 6.46 -14.03
CA LEU A 70 -7.51 5.14 -13.81
C LEU A 70 -6.27 5.23 -12.91
N GLN A 71 -5.40 6.20 -13.15
CA GLN A 71 -4.19 6.36 -12.37
C GLN A 71 -4.45 6.83 -10.93
N ILE A 72 -5.43 7.73 -10.74
CA ILE A 72 -5.96 8.07 -9.40
C ILE A 72 -6.44 6.81 -8.67
N SER A 73 -7.15 5.94 -9.38
CA SER A 73 -7.70 4.72 -8.80
C SER A 73 -6.60 3.74 -8.37
N ILE A 74 -5.56 3.56 -9.18
CA ILE A 74 -4.39 2.73 -8.83
C ILE A 74 -3.73 3.23 -7.53
N VAL A 75 -3.51 4.54 -7.44
CA VAL A 75 -2.88 5.17 -6.29
C VAL A 75 -3.76 5.08 -5.04
N ALA A 76 -5.07 5.28 -5.18
CA ALA A 76 -6.04 5.11 -4.10
C ALA A 76 -6.07 3.67 -3.59
N ILE A 77 -6.01 2.68 -4.48
CA ILE A 77 -5.95 1.26 -4.11
C ILE A 77 -4.66 0.94 -3.35
N LEU A 78 -3.49 1.43 -3.81
CA LEU A 78 -2.21 1.28 -3.10
C LEU A 78 -2.25 1.92 -1.72
N PHE A 79 -2.80 3.13 -1.61
CA PHE A 79 -3.00 3.85 -0.35
C PHE A 79 -3.86 3.05 0.63
N LEU A 80 -5.02 2.54 0.18
CA LEU A 80 -5.93 1.75 1.01
C LEU A 80 -5.29 0.43 1.45
N MET A 81 -4.60 -0.27 0.54
CA MET A 81 -3.82 -1.47 0.85
C MET A 81 -2.86 -1.22 2.01
N ILE A 82 -2.03 -0.17 1.90
CA ILE A 82 -1.03 0.15 2.92
C ILE A 82 -1.69 0.44 4.28
N LEU A 83 -2.75 1.24 4.32
CA LEU A 83 -3.42 1.58 5.58
C LEU A 83 -4.07 0.37 6.26
N ILE A 84 -4.78 -0.46 5.49
CA ILE A 84 -5.54 -1.57 6.05
C ILE A 84 -4.59 -2.66 6.55
N TYR A 85 -3.58 -3.03 5.76
CA TYR A 85 -2.60 -4.03 6.18
C TYR A 85 -1.65 -3.51 7.26
N GLY A 86 -1.28 -2.23 7.20
CA GLY A 86 -0.51 -1.58 8.27
C GLY A 86 -1.23 -1.64 9.61
N SER A 87 -2.52 -1.30 9.63
CA SER A 87 -3.36 -1.38 10.83
C SER A 87 -3.54 -2.82 11.32
N SER A 88 -3.63 -3.78 10.41
CA SER A 88 -3.77 -5.20 10.74
C SER A 88 -2.54 -5.78 11.43
N ILE A 89 -1.33 -5.46 10.95
CA ILE A 89 -0.07 -5.86 11.60
C ILE A 89 0.02 -5.27 13.00
N ALA A 90 -0.36 -4.00 13.12
CA ALA A 90 -0.27 -3.24 14.34
C ALA A 90 -1.22 -3.78 15.43
N ASN A 91 -2.45 -4.16 15.06
CA ASN A 91 -3.37 -4.87 15.96
C ASN A 91 -2.86 -6.27 16.33
N SER A 92 -2.28 -7.02 15.38
CA SER A 92 -1.66 -8.33 15.66
C SER A 92 -0.52 -8.24 16.69
N VAL A 93 0.28 -7.17 16.68
CA VAL A 93 1.32 -6.94 17.70
C VAL A 93 0.70 -6.72 19.08
N VAL A 94 -0.41 -6.00 19.16
CA VAL A 94 -1.06 -5.69 20.42
C VAL A 94 -1.82 -6.88 20.98
N GLU A 95 -2.46 -7.70 20.14
CA GLU A 95 -3.10 -8.95 20.56
C GLU A 95 -2.10 -9.92 21.20
N GLU A 96 -0.90 -10.04 20.63
CA GLU A 96 0.15 -10.88 21.21
C GLU A 96 0.65 -10.34 22.57
N LYS A 97 0.73 -9.01 22.69
CA LYS A 97 1.15 -8.35 23.93
C LYS A 97 0.07 -8.43 25.02
N SER A 98 -1.19 -8.24 24.66
CA SER A 98 -2.33 -8.24 25.61
C SER A 98 -2.72 -9.66 26.06
N GLY A 99 -2.57 -10.66 25.19
CA GLY A 99 -2.94 -12.05 25.49
C GLY A 99 -2.01 -12.82 26.42
N ARG A 100 -1.03 -12.18 27.07
CA ARG A 100 0.12 -12.82 27.77
C ARG A 100 0.92 -13.80 26.89
N ILE A 101 0.66 -13.84 25.59
CA ILE A 101 1.32 -14.73 24.63
C ILE A 101 2.79 -14.33 24.47
N ILE A 102 3.08 -13.02 24.58
CA ILE A 102 4.42 -12.47 24.37
C ILE A 102 5.44 -12.98 25.40
N GLU A 103 5.06 -13.20 26.66
CA GLU A 103 5.97 -13.70 27.70
C GLU A 103 6.47 -15.12 27.37
N THR A 104 5.54 -15.98 26.96
CA THR A 104 5.86 -17.36 26.53
C THR A 104 6.67 -17.37 25.23
N LEU A 105 6.35 -16.50 24.27
CA LEU A 105 7.06 -16.40 22.98
C LEU A 105 8.51 -15.87 23.14
N LEU A 106 8.72 -14.92 24.05
CA LEU A 106 10.04 -14.30 24.29
C LEU A 106 11.06 -15.28 24.89
N CYS A 107 10.62 -16.33 25.60
CA CYS A 107 11.49 -17.41 26.07
C CYS A 107 12.02 -18.29 24.92
N TYR A 108 11.36 -18.29 23.75
CA TYR A 108 11.67 -19.21 22.65
C TYR A 108 12.33 -18.55 21.42
N VAL A 109 11.99 -17.28 21.12
CA VAL A 109 12.43 -16.56 19.91
C VAL A 109 12.72 -15.08 20.21
N LYS A 110 13.75 -14.52 19.56
CA LYS A 110 14.09 -13.09 19.68
C LYS A 110 12.97 -12.22 19.09
N PRO A 111 12.54 -11.12 19.75
CA PRO A 111 11.40 -10.30 19.30
C PRO A 111 11.56 -9.68 17.90
N LEU A 112 12.79 -9.40 17.46
CA LEU A 112 13.04 -8.93 16.09
C LEU A 112 12.77 -10.01 15.03
N GLN A 113 13.04 -11.28 15.33
CA GLN A 113 12.76 -12.38 14.40
C GLN A 113 11.25 -12.60 14.25
N LEU A 114 10.50 -12.37 15.33
CA LEU A 114 9.04 -12.40 15.31
C LEU A 114 8.49 -11.29 14.41
N LEU A 115 8.96 -10.05 14.59
CA LEU A 115 8.53 -8.90 13.78
C LEU A 115 8.81 -9.10 12.28
N VAL A 116 10.03 -9.48 11.91
CA VAL A 116 10.40 -9.69 10.51
C VAL A 116 9.58 -10.82 9.90
N GLY A 117 9.34 -11.90 10.65
CA GLY A 117 8.46 -12.99 10.23
C GLY A 117 7.03 -12.52 9.96
N LYS A 118 6.49 -11.64 10.79
CA LYS A 118 5.17 -11.03 10.57
C LYS A 118 5.13 -10.19 9.31
N VAL A 119 6.07 -9.25 9.15
CA VAL A 119 6.09 -8.35 7.99
C VAL A 119 6.16 -9.16 6.69
N ILE A 120 6.99 -10.20 6.63
CA ILE A 120 7.07 -11.09 5.46
C ILE A 120 5.75 -11.85 5.24
N GLY A 121 5.11 -12.36 6.29
CA GLY A 121 3.83 -13.06 6.19
C GLY A 121 2.70 -12.18 5.63
N TYR A 122 2.62 -10.92 6.09
CA TYR A 122 1.65 -9.96 5.56
C TYR A 122 2.00 -9.50 4.14
N LEU A 123 3.29 -9.33 3.80
CA LEU A 123 3.73 -9.03 2.43
C LEU A 123 3.30 -10.13 1.45
N LEU A 124 3.44 -11.40 1.84
CA LEU A 124 2.93 -12.52 1.04
C LEU A 124 1.41 -12.46 0.87
N GLY A 125 0.67 -12.04 1.90
CA GLY A 125 -0.78 -11.79 1.81
C GLY A 125 -1.11 -10.70 0.78
N VAL A 126 -0.41 -9.57 0.81
CA VAL A 126 -0.58 -8.47 -0.15
C VAL A 126 -0.33 -8.93 -1.58
N ILE A 127 0.76 -9.68 -1.81
CA ILE A 127 1.10 -10.21 -3.13
C ILE A 127 0.01 -11.16 -3.64
N LEU A 128 -0.50 -12.05 -2.79
CA LEU A 128 -1.60 -12.93 -3.17
C LEU A 128 -2.87 -12.16 -3.47
N GLN A 129 -3.18 -11.10 -2.72
CA GLN A 129 -4.36 -10.30 -3.00
C GLN A 129 -4.28 -9.64 -4.37
N VAL A 130 -3.15 -9.02 -4.72
CA VAL A 130 -2.95 -8.43 -6.05
C VAL A 130 -3.04 -9.51 -7.14
N THR A 131 -2.49 -10.69 -6.88
CA THR A 131 -2.58 -11.83 -7.81
C THR A 131 -4.03 -12.27 -8.03
N VAL A 132 -4.86 -12.32 -6.98
CA VAL A 132 -6.28 -12.66 -7.07
C VAL A 132 -7.04 -11.62 -7.89
N TRP A 133 -6.75 -10.32 -7.69
CA TRP A 133 -7.39 -9.24 -8.45
C TRP A 133 -7.04 -9.28 -9.93
N VAL A 134 -5.76 -9.41 -10.26
CA VAL A 134 -5.29 -9.53 -11.65
C VAL A 134 -5.87 -10.81 -12.30
N GLY A 135 -5.84 -11.93 -11.59
CA GLY A 135 -6.38 -13.21 -12.07
C GLY A 135 -7.88 -13.16 -12.36
N TYR A 136 -8.67 -12.53 -11.48
CA TYR A 136 -10.10 -12.33 -11.72
C TYR A 136 -10.36 -11.44 -12.94
N TYR A 137 -9.61 -10.34 -13.07
CA TYR A 137 -9.77 -9.42 -14.19
C TYR A 137 -9.46 -10.10 -15.54
N LEU A 138 -8.37 -10.87 -15.61
CA LEU A 138 -8.03 -11.66 -16.80
C LEU A 138 -9.09 -12.72 -17.12
N LEU A 139 -9.62 -13.40 -16.10
CA LEU A 139 -10.68 -14.40 -16.28
C LEU A 139 -11.97 -13.78 -16.82
N LEU A 140 -12.37 -12.61 -16.30
CA LEU A 140 -13.53 -11.86 -16.79
C LEU A 140 -13.34 -11.41 -18.24
N ALA A 141 -12.15 -10.95 -18.62
CA ALA A 141 -11.83 -10.52 -19.97
C ALA A 141 -11.94 -11.66 -21.00
N ASN A 142 -11.54 -12.89 -20.63
CA ASN A 142 -11.65 -14.06 -21.50
C ASN A 142 -13.09 -14.60 -21.61
N ILE A 143 -13.88 -14.54 -20.54
CA ILE A 143 -15.25 -15.10 -20.53
C ILE A 143 -16.27 -14.19 -21.23
N LEU A 144 -16.11 -12.87 -21.11
CA LEU A 144 -17.08 -11.91 -21.65
C LEU A 144 -16.71 -11.37 -23.03
N GLU A 145 -15.60 -11.83 -23.63
CA GLU A 145 -15.12 -11.36 -24.95
C GLU A 145 -15.23 -9.83 -25.09
N MET A 146 -14.81 -9.09 -24.05
CA MET A 146 -14.83 -7.62 -24.04
C MET A 146 -13.42 -7.05 -24.25
N PRO A 147 -12.84 -7.14 -25.45
CA PRO A 147 -11.56 -6.50 -25.76
C PRO A 147 -11.65 -4.97 -25.79
N SER A 148 -12.86 -4.39 -25.80
CA SER A 148 -13.10 -2.95 -25.90
C SER A 148 -13.44 -2.28 -24.58
N ASN A 149 -13.22 -2.92 -23.42
CA ASN A 149 -13.40 -2.19 -22.16
C ASN A 149 -12.30 -1.10 -22.07
N PRO A 150 -12.65 0.18 -21.84
CA PRO A 150 -11.69 1.27 -21.81
C PRO A 150 -10.57 1.06 -20.77
N VAL A 151 -10.85 0.34 -19.67
CA VAL A 151 -9.82 -0.03 -18.69
C VAL A 151 -8.79 -1.00 -19.28
N PHE A 152 -9.21 -1.95 -20.12
CA PHE A 152 -8.31 -2.95 -20.71
C PHE A 152 -7.37 -2.32 -21.73
N VAL A 153 -7.90 -1.43 -22.57
CA VAL A 153 -7.13 -0.68 -23.55
C VAL A 153 -6.14 0.25 -22.84
N THR A 154 -6.61 1.00 -21.84
CA THR A 154 -5.75 1.95 -21.09
C THR A 154 -4.63 1.24 -20.32
N LEU A 155 -4.90 0.08 -19.70
CA LEU A 155 -3.83 -0.70 -19.04
C LEU A 155 -2.85 -1.27 -20.07
N GLY A 156 -3.32 -1.77 -21.21
CA GLY A 156 -2.45 -2.26 -22.29
C GLY A 156 -1.52 -1.19 -22.87
N GLU A 157 -1.95 0.08 -22.84
CA GLU A 157 -1.20 1.22 -23.36
C GLU A 157 -0.22 1.84 -22.36
N MET A 158 -0.30 1.47 -21.07
CA MET A 158 0.61 2.01 -20.06
C MET A 158 2.07 1.59 -20.31
N PRO A 159 3.02 2.53 -20.14
CA PRO A 159 4.44 2.22 -20.31
C PRO A 159 4.88 1.10 -19.36
N PRO A 160 5.66 0.10 -19.83
CA PRO A 160 6.14 -1.02 -19.01
C PRO A 160 6.84 -0.60 -17.70
N GLN A 161 7.43 0.59 -17.69
CA GLN A 161 8.08 1.23 -16.54
C GLN A 161 7.13 1.41 -15.35
N THR A 162 5.87 1.78 -15.61
CA THR A 162 4.87 2.02 -14.55
C THR A 162 4.58 0.74 -13.78
N TYR A 163 4.53 -0.40 -14.45
CA TYR A 163 4.32 -1.71 -13.81
C TYR A 163 5.47 -2.10 -12.88
N VAL A 164 6.71 -1.84 -13.29
CA VAL A 164 7.88 -2.11 -12.45
C VAL A 164 7.85 -1.22 -11.21
N LEU A 165 7.60 0.08 -11.37
CA LEU A 165 7.48 1.01 -10.26
C LEU A 165 6.29 0.67 -9.34
N LEU A 166 5.18 0.18 -9.88
CA LEU A 166 4.04 -0.28 -9.10
C LEU A 166 4.42 -1.45 -8.17
N ILE A 167 5.13 -2.46 -8.70
CA ILE A 167 5.56 -3.62 -7.89
C ILE A 167 6.59 -3.19 -6.84
N VAL A 168 7.55 -2.34 -7.22
CA VAL A 168 8.54 -1.80 -6.29
C VAL A 168 7.87 -0.97 -5.21
N ALA A 169 6.93 -0.10 -5.57
CA ALA A 169 6.14 0.72 -4.64
C ALA A 169 5.31 -0.14 -3.69
N LEU A 170 4.68 -1.21 -4.21
CA LEU A 170 3.90 -2.14 -3.40
C LEU A 170 4.77 -2.80 -2.33
N ILE A 171 5.93 -3.35 -2.72
CA ILE A 171 6.81 -4.06 -1.79
C ILE A 171 7.48 -3.08 -0.81
N SER A 172 8.08 -2.00 -1.34
CA SER A 172 8.83 -1.02 -0.55
C SER A 172 7.91 -0.25 0.40
N GLY A 173 6.81 0.30 -0.14
CA GLY A 173 5.81 1.02 0.61
C GLY A 173 5.24 0.14 1.71
N PHE A 174 4.79 -1.06 1.37
CA PHE A 174 4.25 -1.98 2.36
C PHE A 174 5.24 -2.26 3.49
N VAL A 175 6.48 -2.66 3.17
CA VAL A 175 7.47 -3.03 4.21
C VAL A 175 7.81 -1.83 5.09
N MET A 176 8.04 -0.66 4.50
CA MET A 176 8.35 0.56 5.24
C MET A 176 7.22 0.94 6.20
N TYR A 177 5.98 1.00 5.71
CA TYR A 177 4.83 1.34 6.53
C TYR A 177 4.52 0.27 7.58
N ALA A 178 4.65 -1.02 7.26
CA ALA A 178 4.47 -2.12 8.20
C ALA A 178 5.41 -1.99 9.41
N PHE A 179 6.69 -1.66 9.17
CA PHE A 179 7.65 -1.43 10.26
C PHE A 179 7.28 -0.19 11.09
N ALA A 180 6.82 0.90 10.47
CA ALA A 180 6.40 2.10 11.17
C ALA A 180 5.17 1.86 12.06
N PHE A 181 4.13 1.22 11.52
CA PHE A 181 2.92 0.84 12.24
C PHE A 181 3.24 -0.12 13.40
N ALA A 182 4.04 -1.16 13.15
CA ALA A 182 4.42 -2.12 14.19
C ALA A 182 5.27 -1.48 15.31
N ALA A 183 6.19 -0.56 14.97
CA ALA A 183 7.03 0.11 15.94
C ALA A 183 6.21 0.97 16.91
N LEU A 184 5.24 1.75 16.41
CA LEU A 184 4.39 2.56 17.27
C LEU A 184 3.43 1.72 18.12
N SER A 185 2.79 0.72 17.53
CA SER A 185 1.85 -0.13 18.27
C SER A 185 2.51 -1.03 19.30
N SER A 186 3.82 -1.28 19.22
CA SER A 186 4.55 -2.00 20.28
C SER A 186 4.48 -1.30 21.66
N TYR A 187 4.21 0.01 21.68
CA TYR A 187 4.03 0.80 22.90
C TYR A 187 2.61 0.75 23.46
N ALA A 188 1.61 0.35 22.67
CA ALA A 188 0.25 0.20 23.15
C ALA A 188 0.14 -0.99 24.12
N ASN A 189 -0.79 -0.90 25.06
CA ASN A 189 -1.14 -2.01 25.95
C ASN A 189 -2.50 -2.63 25.57
N ASN A 190 -3.39 -1.82 24.98
CA ASN A 190 -4.73 -2.22 24.56
C ASN A 190 -4.96 -1.88 23.08
N ALA A 191 -5.93 -2.54 22.44
CA ALA A 191 -6.29 -2.28 21.04
C ALA A 191 -6.72 -0.82 20.81
N GLN A 192 -7.43 -0.22 21.77
CA GLN A 192 -7.86 1.19 21.71
C GLN A 192 -6.67 2.16 21.63
N ASP A 193 -5.62 1.91 22.43
CA ASP A 193 -4.41 2.74 22.45
C ASP A 193 -3.61 2.55 21.15
N SER A 194 -3.63 1.34 20.60
CA SER A 194 -2.98 1.01 19.32
C SER A 194 -3.50 1.92 18.21
N THR A 195 -4.83 2.02 18.07
CA THR A 195 -5.46 2.85 17.04
C THR A 195 -5.07 4.32 17.16
N GLN A 196 -4.91 4.85 18.39
CA GLN A 196 -4.45 6.23 18.60
C GLN A 196 -2.97 6.40 18.21
N LEU A 197 -2.12 5.42 18.48
CA LEU A 197 -0.70 5.45 18.12
C LEU A 197 -0.46 5.24 16.61
N MET A 198 -1.39 4.60 15.91
CA MET A 198 -1.32 4.44 14.45
C MET A 198 -1.64 5.73 13.69
N PHE A 199 -2.42 6.64 14.29
CA PHE A 199 -2.93 7.84 13.63
C PHE A 199 -1.84 8.73 13.01
N PRO A 200 -0.69 9.02 13.67
CA PRO A 200 0.37 9.83 13.05
C PRO A 200 0.97 9.19 11.79
N VAL A 201 1.10 7.86 11.74
CA VAL A 201 1.61 7.17 10.54
C VAL A 201 0.55 7.20 9.44
N ALA A 202 -0.72 7.02 9.80
CA ALA A 202 -1.81 7.15 8.83
C ALA A 202 -1.88 8.55 8.21
N LEU A 203 -1.61 9.61 8.99
CA LEU A 203 -1.51 10.98 8.47
C LEU A 203 -0.37 11.16 7.46
N ILE A 204 0.78 10.53 7.68
CA ILE A 204 1.91 10.58 6.73
C ILE A 204 1.52 9.87 5.42
N VAL A 205 0.89 8.70 5.51
CA VAL A 205 0.40 7.95 4.34
C VAL A 205 -0.65 8.77 3.58
N LEU A 206 -1.55 9.44 4.30
CA LEU A 206 -2.57 10.32 3.73
C LEU A 206 -1.97 11.54 3.04
N LEU A 207 -0.93 12.13 3.63
CA LEU A 207 -0.21 13.24 3.02
C LEU A 207 0.47 12.81 1.71
N ALA A 208 1.03 11.60 1.65
CA ALA A 208 1.60 11.03 0.42
C ALA A 208 0.54 10.86 -0.68
N TYR A 209 -0.66 10.42 -0.32
CA TYR A 209 -1.79 10.35 -1.24
C TYR A 209 -2.18 11.74 -1.76
N PHE A 210 -2.33 12.74 -0.90
CA PHE A 210 -2.63 14.11 -1.36
C PHE A 210 -1.52 14.71 -2.22
N LEU A 211 -0.25 14.43 -1.93
CA LEU A 211 0.87 14.84 -2.76
C LEU A 211 0.81 14.20 -4.15
N SER A 212 0.47 12.92 -4.24
CA SER A 212 0.29 12.25 -5.54
C SER A 212 -0.86 12.87 -6.35
N MET A 213 -1.96 13.26 -5.70
CA MET A 213 -3.05 14.00 -6.33
C MET A 213 -2.59 15.38 -6.81
N ALA A 214 -1.82 16.10 -6.00
CA ALA A 214 -1.30 17.40 -6.39
C ALA A 214 -0.41 17.30 -7.65
N VAL A 215 0.46 16.28 -7.72
CA VAL A 215 1.32 16.01 -8.88
C VAL A 215 0.49 15.76 -10.14
N MET A 216 -0.59 14.98 -10.05
CA MET A 216 -1.49 14.75 -11.19
C MET A 216 -2.20 16.02 -11.66
N ASN A 217 -2.52 16.94 -10.75
CA ASN A 217 -3.23 18.19 -11.06
C ASN A 217 -2.28 19.32 -11.56
N GLY A 218 -1.10 18.97 -12.05
CA GLY A 218 -0.17 19.93 -12.65
C GLY A 218 0.88 20.50 -11.69
N PHE A 219 1.02 19.95 -10.48
CA PHE A 219 2.19 20.24 -9.63
C PHE A 219 3.43 19.59 -10.25
N THR A 220 4.02 20.29 -11.21
CA THR A 220 5.18 19.86 -11.98
C THR A 220 6.39 20.74 -11.63
N GLY A 221 7.59 20.16 -11.65
CA GLY A 221 8.84 20.86 -11.31
C GLY A 221 9.72 20.09 -10.33
N ILE A 222 10.74 20.77 -9.80
CA ILE A 222 11.73 20.15 -8.91
C ILE A 222 11.10 19.54 -7.65
N TRP A 223 10.03 20.15 -7.14
CA TRP A 223 9.33 19.69 -5.95
C TRP A 223 8.62 18.35 -6.15
N ALA A 224 8.04 18.08 -7.33
CA ALA A 224 7.42 16.78 -7.63
C ALA A 224 8.46 15.65 -7.68
N ARG A 225 9.66 15.94 -8.21
CA ARG A 225 10.79 15.01 -8.20
C ARG A 225 11.31 14.78 -6.78
N VAL A 226 11.43 15.82 -5.97
CA VAL A 226 11.84 15.70 -4.55
C VAL A 226 10.85 14.88 -3.74
N PHE A 227 9.53 15.10 -3.87
CA PHE A 227 8.53 14.31 -3.15
C PHE A 227 8.49 12.84 -3.60
N SER A 228 8.85 12.57 -4.86
CA SER A 228 9.03 11.20 -5.36
C SER A 228 10.27 10.51 -4.83
N MET A 229 11.22 11.25 -4.25
CA MET A 229 12.48 10.73 -3.68
C MET A 229 12.55 10.91 -2.16
N ALA A 230 11.46 11.38 -1.53
CA ALA A 230 11.42 11.61 -0.10
C ALA A 230 10.93 10.35 0.63
N PRO A 231 11.49 10.03 1.80
CA PRO A 231 11.09 8.86 2.56
C PRO A 231 9.63 8.94 2.97
N PHE A 232 8.94 7.80 2.98
CA PHE A 232 7.48 7.66 3.13
C PHE A 232 6.66 8.11 1.91
N PHE A 233 7.00 9.21 1.25
CA PHE A 233 6.25 9.71 0.10
C PHE A 233 6.56 8.95 -1.20
N SER A 234 7.82 8.53 -1.35
CA SER A 234 8.36 7.96 -2.59
C SER A 234 7.52 6.80 -3.18
N PRO A 235 7.10 5.77 -2.43
CA PRO A 235 6.35 4.65 -3.01
C PRO A 235 5.02 5.05 -3.63
N ILE A 236 4.34 6.08 -3.10
CA ILE A 236 3.02 6.49 -3.58
C ILE A 236 3.17 7.52 -4.72
N VAL A 237 4.08 8.48 -4.58
CA VAL A 237 4.24 9.59 -5.54
C VAL A 237 5.00 9.17 -6.81
N SER A 238 5.91 8.18 -6.72
CA SER A 238 6.72 7.74 -7.86
C SER A 238 5.89 7.11 -8.99
N VAL A 239 4.81 6.37 -8.65
CA VAL A 239 3.90 5.74 -9.62
C VAL A 239 3.20 6.79 -10.47
N VAL A 240 2.80 7.90 -9.85
CA VAL A 240 2.18 9.03 -10.55
C VAL A 240 3.18 9.75 -11.46
N THR A 241 4.34 10.06 -10.91
CA THR A 241 5.34 10.88 -11.59
C THR A 241 5.84 10.25 -12.89
N ASN A 242 5.85 8.91 -12.98
CA ASN A 242 6.27 8.21 -14.19
C ASN A 242 5.35 8.44 -15.39
N ASP A 243 4.06 8.60 -15.18
CA ASP A 243 3.10 8.76 -16.28
C ASP A 243 3.14 10.18 -16.86
N LEU A 244 3.51 11.16 -16.03
CA LEU A 244 3.65 12.56 -16.45
C LEU A 244 4.98 12.85 -17.15
N ILE A 245 6.09 12.33 -16.61
CA ILE A 245 7.44 12.69 -17.05
C ILE A 245 8.03 11.63 -18.00
N GLN A 246 7.46 10.42 -18.04
CA GLN A 246 7.96 9.26 -18.77
C GLN A 246 9.44 8.98 -18.46
N LEU A 247 9.71 8.32 -17.32
CA LEU A 247 11.10 8.07 -16.91
C LEU A 247 11.80 7.09 -17.86
N THR A 248 13.07 7.37 -18.11
CA THR A 248 13.95 6.41 -18.78
C THR A 248 14.23 5.23 -17.85
N TRP A 249 14.52 4.04 -18.39
CA TRP A 249 14.85 2.85 -17.58
C TRP A 249 15.97 3.07 -16.55
N ALA A 250 16.92 3.96 -16.83
CA ALA A 250 17.97 4.34 -15.87
C ALA A 250 17.41 5.13 -14.67
N GLU A 251 16.51 6.09 -14.91
CA GLU A 251 15.88 6.88 -13.84
C GLU A 251 14.90 6.03 -13.02
N VAL A 252 14.23 5.07 -13.66
CA VAL A 252 13.39 4.07 -12.97
C VAL A 252 14.23 3.24 -11.99
N ALA A 253 15.41 2.76 -12.43
CA ALA A 253 16.31 1.99 -11.60
C ALA A 253 16.87 2.84 -10.43
N GLU A 254 17.18 4.11 -10.67
CA GLU A 254 17.61 5.05 -9.62
C GLU A 254 16.51 5.25 -8.57
N ASN A 255 15.28 5.54 -9.00
CA ASN A 255 14.14 5.73 -8.10
C ASN A 255 13.83 4.47 -7.30
N ALA A 256 13.79 3.31 -7.97
CA ALA A 256 13.60 2.02 -7.31
C ALA A 256 14.73 1.72 -6.29
N GLY A 257 15.97 2.06 -6.64
CA GLY A 257 17.12 1.90 -5.75
C GLY A 257 17.03 2.77 -4.50
N ILE A 258 16.63 4.04 -4.67
CA ILE A 258 16.41 4.98 -3.56
C ILE A 258 15.29 4.46 -2.65
N GLN A 259 14.16 4.03 -3.21
CA GLN A 259 13.05 3.43 -2.45
C GLN A 259 13.50 2.22 -1.63
N MET A 260 14.28 1.31 -2.21
CA MET A 260 14.80 0.15 -1.46
C MET A 260 15.76 0.56 -0.35
N LEU A 261 16.60 1.58 -0.58
CA LEU A 261 17.53 2.10 0.42
C LEU A 261 16.78 2.74 1.59
N GLU A 262 15.75 3.53 1.30
CA GLU A 262 14.86 4.14 2.31
C GLU A 262 14.19 3.09 3.18
N VAL A 263 13.67 2.01 2.57
CA VAL A 263 13.07 0.89 3.31
C VAL A 263 14.05 0.32 4.32
N VAL A 264 15.31 0.10 3.93
CA VAL A 264 16.34 -0.43 4.84
C VAL A 264 16.61 0.54 5.98
N ILE A 265 16.79 1.83 5.70
CA ILE A 265 17.03 2.85 6.74
C ILE A 265 15.87 2.90 7.73
N VAL A 266 14.65 3.03 7.23
CA VAL A 266 13.44 3.12 8.06
C VAL A 266 13.22 1.84 8.85
N ALA A 267 13.35 0.67 8.21
CA ALA A 267 13.21 -0.63 8.89
C ALA A 267 14.20 -0.79 10.04
N LEU A 268 15.46 -0.38 9.86
CA LEU A 268 16.48 -0.43 10.93
C LEU A 268 16.16 0.51 12.10
N ILE A 269 15.65 1.71 11.80
CA ILE A 269 15.22 2.67 12.83
C ILE A 269 14.01 2.11 13.59
N CYS A 270 12.95 1.71 12.87
CA CYS A 270 11.73 1.15 13.44
C CYS A 270 11.99 -0.14 14.24
N ALA A 271 12.89 -1.01 13.78
CA ALA A 271 13.30 -2.21 14.51
C ALA A 271 13.92 -1.86 15.89
N ARG A 272 14.69 -0.77 15.98
CA ARG A 272 15.23 -0.30 17.26
C ARG A 272 14.13 0.22 18.20
N PHE A 273 13.16 0.96 17.68
CA PHE A 273 11.99 1.41 18.45
C PHE A 273 11.15 0.23 18.92
N TYR A 274 10.88 -0.74 18.03
CA TYR A 274 10.12 -1.94 18.36
C TYR A 274 10.75 -2.75 19.50
N ARG A 275 12.07 -2.96 19.47
CA ARG A 275 12.78 -3.68 20.54
C ARG A 275 12.61 -3.00 21.91
N ARG A 276 12.52 -1.68 21.94
CA ARG A 276 12.31 -0.91 23.18
C ARG A 276 10.84 -0.91 23.61
N GLY A 277 9.91 -0.77 22.66
CA GLY A 277 8.48 -0.71 22.94
C GLY A 277 7.89 -2.04 23.43
N VAL A 278 8.33 -3.17 22.86
CA VAL A 278 7.80 -4.50 23.23
C VAL A 278 8.06 -4.90 24.68
N VAL A 279 9.15 -4.41 25.29
CA VAL A 279 9.50 -4.65 26.71
C VAL A 279 8.91 -3.59 27.63
N SER A 280 8.35 -2.52 27.09
CA SER A 280 7.76 -1.44 27.87
C SER A 280 6.36 -1.82 28.31
N TYR A 281 6.22 -2.17 29.59
CA TYR A 281 4.93 -2.25 30.29
C TYR A 281 4.68 -0.91 30.97
N GLY A 282 3.89 -0.04 30.33
CA GLY A 282 3.50 1.26 30.86
C GLY A 282 4.23 2.46 30.25
N ILE A 283 3.49 3.56 30.14
CA ILE A 283 3.90 4.84 29.58
C ILE A 283 4.89 5.49 30.54
N ARG A 284 6.20 5.26 30.34
CA ARG A 284 7.18 6.24 30.82
C ARG A 284 7.05 7.42 29.87
N LYS A 285 6.35 8.49 30.26
CA LYS A 285 6.23 9.75 29.50
C LYS A 285 7.63 10.14 29.00
N LEU A 286 7.92 9.85 27.74
CA LEU A 286 9.19 10.18 27.12
C LEU A 286 9.13 11.66 26.80
N SER A 287 9.53 12.49 27.78
CA SER A 287 9.90 13.88 27.52
C SER A 287 11.01 13.86 26.47
N PHE A 288 10.77 14.51 25.33
CA PHE A 288 11.71 14.66 24.21
C PHE A 288 13.11 15.11 24.66
N ASN A 289 13.21 15.75 25.82
CA ASN A 289 14.45 16.25 26.39
C ASN A 289 15.41 15.16 26.92
N LYS A 290 14.95 13.90 27.08
CA LYS A 290 15.81 12.77 27.49
C LYS A 290 16.32 11.91 26.34
N LEU A 291 15.91 12.19 25.10
CA LEU A 291 16.44 11.53 23.90
C LEU A 291 17.78 12.11 23.43
N PHE A 292 18.13 13.34 23.84
CA PHE A 292 19.37 14.02 23.44
C PHE A 292 20.49 14.06 24.49
N LYS A 293 20.26 13.60 25.72
CA LYS A 293 21.36 13.45 26.70
C LYS A 293 21.98 12.06 26.58
N LYS A 294 23.12 12.03 25.88
CA LYS A 294 24.15 10.97 25.97
C LYS A 294 24.80 11.05 27.36
N GLY A 295 24.96 9.89 28.01
CA GLY A 295 25.83 9.70 29.19
C GLY A 295 25.17 10.05 30.50
#